data_AF-A0A673G5A8-F1
#
_entry.id   AF-A0A673G5A8-F1
#
_cell.length_a   1.000
_cell.length_b   1.000
_cell.length_c   1.000
_cell.angle_alpha   90.00
_cell.angle_beta   90.00
_cell.angle_gamma   90.00
#
_symmetry.space_group_name_H-M   'P 1'
#
loop_
_entity.id
_entity.type
_entity.pdbx_description
1 polymer ?
#
loop_
_entity_poly.entity_id
_entity_poly.type
_entity_poly.pdbx_seq_one_letter_code
_entity_poly.pdbx_strand_id
1 'polypeptide(L)' 'MTVEVSSKLYESYKQELALKKTILQELAHTANADLSMVYLSSWLYQPYVEDSGKLLLESLLLETGHRPL' A
#
# COMPACT_ATOMS: atom_id res chain seq x y z
N MET A 1 13.03 -14.34 12.19
CA MET A 1 11.89 -14.45 11.27
C MET A 1 11.01 -13.20 11.26
N THR A 2 10.78 -12.53 12.40
CA THR A 2 9.87 -11.36 12.50
C THR A 2 10.42 -10.04 11.93
N VAL A 3 11.72 -9.76 12.05
CA VAL A 3 12.31 -8.47 11.60
C VAL A 3 12.38 -8.33 10.07
N GLU A 4 12.70 -9.41 9.35
CA GLU A 4 12.75 -9.38 7.88
C GLU A 4 11.35 -9.22 7.27
N VAL A 5 10.34 -9.85 7.87
CA VAL A 5 8.94 -9.72 7.46
C VAL A 5 8.42 -8.32 7.74
N SER A 6 8.67 -7.77 8.93
CA SER A 6 8.25 -6.40 9.26
C SER A 6 8.96 -5.37 8.39
N SER A 7 10.24 -5.55 8.07
CA SER A 7 10.98 -4.66 7.19
C SER A 7 10.49 -4.73 5.74
N LYS A 8 10.16 -5.93 5.23
CA LYS A 8 9.55 -6.08 3.90
C LYS A 8 8.18 -5.40 3.82
N LEU A 9 7.32 -5.64 4.82
CA LEU A 9 6.02 -4.98 4.91
C LEU A 9 6.19 -3.46 4.92
N TYR A 10 7.09 -2.96 5.77
CA TYR A 10 7.35 -1.53 5.88
C TYR A 10 7.78 -0.92 4.54
N GLU A 11 8.73 -1.53 3.83
CA GLU A 11 9.18 -1.00 2.54
C GLU A 11 8.09 -1.09 1.44
N SER A 12 7.31 -2.18 1.39
CA SER A 12 6.15 -2.30 0.50
C SER A 12 5.10 -1.20 0.74
N TYR A 13 4.70 -0.99 2.00
CA TYR A 13 3.75 0.07 2.36
C TYR A 13 4.31 1.47 2.13
N LYS A 14 5.62 1.67 2.33
CA LYS A 14 6.30 2.94 2.08
C LYS A 14 6.36 3.27 0.59
N GLN A 15 6.65 2.29 -0.27
CA GLN A 15 6.60 2.46 -1.72
C GLN A 15 5.18 2.76 -2.21
N GLU A 16 4.18 2.02 -1.71
CA GLU A 16 2.78 2.27 -2.00
C GLU A 16 2.35 3.69 -1.59
N LEU A 17 2.76 4.14 -0.39
CA LEU A 17 2.47 5.49 0.08
C LEU A 17 3.13 6.56 -0.78
N ALA A 18 4.35 6.33 -1.26
CA ALA A 18 5.03 7.24 -2.17
C ALA A 18 4.28 7.34 -3.50
N LEU A 19 3.87 6.21 -4.09
CA LEU A 19 3.05 6.17 -5.31
C LEU A 19 1.75 6.98 -5.12
N LYS A 20 1.04 6.74 -4.02
CA LYS A 20 -0.20 7.46 -3.69
C LYS A 20 0.00 8.97 -3.58
N LYS A 21 1.08 9.41 -2.93
CA LYS A 21 1.41 10.84 -2.85
C LYS A 21 1.68 11.45 -4.22
N THR A 22 2.41 10.74 -5.09
CA THR A 22 2.66 11.19 -6.47
C THR A 22 1.36 11.26 -7.27
N ILE A 23 0.50 10.23 -7.20
CA ILE A 23 -0.81 10.23 -7.86
C ILE A 23 -1.66 11.42 -7.39
N LEU A 24 -1.70 11.71 -6.09
CA LEU A 24 -2.42 12.86 -5.53
C LEU A 24 -1.87 14.20 -6.01
N GLN A 25 -0.54 14.34 -6.06
CA GLN A 25 0.09 15.55 -6.60
C GLN A 25 -0.26 15.74 -8.07
N GLU A 26 -0.09 14.72 -8.90
CA GLU A 26 -0.43 14.78 -10.33
C GLU A 26 -1.93 15.04 -10.57
N LEU A 27 -2.80 14.40 -9.79
CA LEU A 27 -4.25 14.62 -9.84
C LEU A 27 -4.62 16.06 -9.49
N ALA A 28 -3.97 16.67 -8.49
CA ALA A 28 -4.22 18.07 -8.11
C ALA A 28 -3.79 19.07 -9.20
N HIS A 29 -2.82 18.72 -10.04
CA HIS A 29 -2.38 19.55 -11.17
C HIS A 29 -3.12 19.22 -12.48
N THR A 30 -3.91 18.16 -12.51
CA THR A 30 -4.61 17.68 -13.71
C THR A 30 -6.03 18.22 -13.79
N ALA A 31 -6.34 18.98 -14.84
CA ALA A 31 -7.71 19.44 -15.15
C ALA A 31 -8.47 18.51 -16.13
N ASN A 32 -7.84 17.43 -16.60
CA ASN A 32 -8.42 16.50 -17.56
C ASN A 32 -9.08 15.31 -16.84
N ALA A 33 -10.39 15.15 -17.04
CA ALA A 33 -11.19 14.09 -16.42
C ALA A 33 -10.74 12.66 -16.79
N ASP A 34 -10.23 12.45 -18.02
CA ASP A 34 -9.77 11.13 -18.46
C ASP A 34 -8.49 10.73 -17.72
N LEU A 35 -7.57 11.68 -17.51
CA LEU A 35 -6.37 11.46 -16.71
C LEU A 35 -6.71 11.24 -15.23
N SER A 36 -7.70 11.96 -14.70
CA SER A 36 -8.19 11.73 -13.34
C SER A 36 -8.70 10.29 -13.14
N MET A 37 -9.39 9.72 -14.12
CA MET A 37 -9.84 8.31 -14.09
C MET A 37 -8.66 7.33 -14.09
N VAL A 38 -7.61 7.61 -14.87
CA VAL A 38 -6.38 6.79 -14.89
C VAL A 38 -5.67 6.83 -13.52
N TYR A 39 -5.52 8.01 -12.93
CA TYR A 39 -4.96 8.18 -11.59
C TYR A 39 -5.79 7.45 -10.52
N LEU A 40 -7.13 7.50 -10.61
CA LEU A 40 -8.02 6.80 -9.69
C LEU A 40 -7.91 5.27 -9.82
N SER A 41 -7.80 4.76 -11.05
CA SER A 41 -7.59 3.33 -11.29
C SER A 41 -6.22 2.86 -10.75
N SER A 42 -5.19 3.69 -10.91
CA SER A 42 -3.84 3.43 -10.39
C SER A 42 -3.81 3.41 -8.86
N TRP A 43 -4.62 4.27 -8.21
CA TRP A 43 -4.78 4.28 -6.76
C TRP A 43 -5.41 3.00 -6.21
N LEU A 44 -6.34 2.39 -6.95
CA LEU A 44 -7.03 1.16 -6.54
C LEU A 44 -6.17 -0.10 -6.74
N TYR A 45 -5.27 -0.10 -7.70
CA TYR A 45 -4.50 -1.28 -8.09
C TYR A 45 -3.45 -1.73 -7.05
N GLN A 46 -2.99 -0.82 -6.17
CA GLN A 46 -2.03 -1.08 -5.08
C GLN A 46 -0.92 -2.09 -5.40
N PRO A 47 -0.15 -1.90 -6.49
CA PRO A 47 0.78 -2.90 -7.02
C PRO A 47 1.92 -3.28 -6.05
N TYR A 48 2.22 -2.43 -5.07
CA TYR A 48 3.29 -2.65 -4.11
C TYR A 48 2.81 -3.33 -2.82
N VAL A 49 1.49 -3.44 -2.62
CA VAL A 49 0.90 -4.19 -1.51
C VAL A 49 0.41 -5.52 -2.05
N GLU A 50 1.30 -6.51 -2.08
CA GLU A 50 0.90 -7.87 -2.41
C GLU A 50 -0.11 -8.40 -1.36
N ASP A 51 -1.06 -9.24 -1.79
CA ASP A 51 -1.99 -9.93 -0.88
C ASP A 51 -1.26 -10.76 0.19
N SER A 52 -0.05 -11.23 -0.14
CA SER A 52 0.88 -11.88 0.78
C SER A 52 1.27 -10.96 1.95
N GLY A 53 1.41 -9.65 1.70
CA GLY A 53 1.71 -8.65 2.72
C GLY A 53 0.56 -8.46 3.70
N LYS A 54 -0.68 -8.55 3.23
CA LYS A 54 -1.84 -8.51 4.13
C LYS A 54 -1.83 -9.73 5.05
N LEU A 55 -1.68 -10.93 4.50
CA LEU A 55 -1.57 -12.18 5.28
C LEU A 55 -0.39 -12.16 6.26
N LEU A 56 0.77 -11.68 5.85
CA LEU A 56 1.95 -11.54 6.71
C LEU A 56 1.69 -10.55 7.85
N LEU A 57 1.00 -9.45 7.58
CA LEU A 57 0.59 -8.50 8.61
C LEU A 57 -0.41 -9.14 9.58
N GLU A 58 -1.38 -9.91 9.09
CA GLU A 58 -2.34 -10.63 9.96
C GLU A 58 -1.64 -11.67 10.82
N SER A 59 -0.72 -12.45 10.25
CA SER A 59 0.11 -13.41 10.99
C SER A 59 0.97 -12.71 12.03
N LEU A 60 1.60 -11.57 11.70
CA LEU A 60 2.44 -10.83 12.63
C LEU A 60 1.60 -10.23 13.78
N LEU A 61 0.39 -9.76 13.51
CA LEU A 61 -0.54 -9.25 14.52
C LEU A 61 -1.11 -10.35 15.43
N LEU A 62 -1.35 -11.55 14.88
CA LEU A 62 -1.70 -12.74 15.65
C LEU A 62 -0.54 -13.18 16.55
N GLU A 63 0.67 -13.26 15.99
CA GLU A 63 1.87 -13.70 16.70
C GLU A 63 2.29 -12.71 17.80
N THR A 64 2.06 -11.42 17.60
CA THR A 64 2.31 -10.36 18.61
C THR A 64 1.15 -10.12 19.57
N GLY A 65 0.02 -10.83 19.42
CA GLY A 65 -1.14 -10.71 20.30
C GLY A 65 -1.93 -9.40 20.17
N HIS A 66 -1.67 -8.61 19.13
CA HIS A 66 -2.36 -7.35 18.85
C HIS A 66 -3.70 -7.56 18.12
N ARG A 67 -4.04 -8.80 17.74
CA ARG A 67 -5.35 -9.18 17.22
C ARG A 67 -5.87 -10.44 17.93
N PRO A 68 -7.05 -10.40 18.59
CA PRO A 68 -7.68 -11.61 19.10
C PRO A 68 -8.19 -12.47 17.94
N LEU A 69 -8.12 -13.80 18.11
CA LEU A 69 -8.66 -14.82 17.20
C LEU A 69 -10.17 -14.66 16.97
#